data_AF-A0A820Q065-F1
#
_entry.id   AF-A0A820Q065-F1
#
_cell.length_a   1.000
_cell.length_b   1.000
_cell.length_c   1.000
_cell.angle_alpha   90.00
_cell.angle_beta   90.00
_cell.angle_gamma   90.00
#
_symmetry.space_group_name_H-M   'P 1'
#
loop_
_entity.id
_entity.type
_entity.pdbx_description
1 polymer ?
#
loop_
_entity_poly.entity_id
_entity_poly.type
_entity_poly.pdbx_seq_one_letter_code
_entity_poly.pdbx_strand_id
1 'polypeptide(L)'
;MSSNSFSISTVRVKSQACDGMSQYGKCSKNSACACFHRAGTPSTSICTNRHAVTCSELAPCNRLTNNCSQPEHICVHDPQCRDIPVCYPVPSYNNQLCPPIAIMPNIPANAKWNQNGVTVAGNGMQGSATNRMNNPGGLYVDDNQTVIIADTVNHRIIQWNKGDTNGQVVAGGNGQGNGFNLLSSPRDVLIEKETDTLIICDQGNRRVVQWSRRTGTTKGEILIDNIFCKGLAMDDQRYLYVSDMEKHEIKRYKLGDNIGIVVAGGNGKGVGVNQFNEAGYLFVDRQQTVYVSDENNHRIMKWNKGAKEGIVIAGGQGTGSALKQLFWPNGLIMDALGTLYIADRNNERVMRWSQGATQGTVVVGGHGRGTAANQFVGPVGLSFDQHGNLYVVDSLGSRVQRFSLV
;
A
#
# COMPACT_ATOMS: atom_id res chain seq x y z
N MET A 1 -73.45 -4.41 -27.35
CA MET A 1 -73.16 -3.00 -27.01
C MET A 1 -72.20 -2.99 -25.83
N SER A 2 -71.11 -2.24 -26.04
CA SER A 2 -69.86 -2.07 -25.27
C SER A 2 -69.82 -2.38 -23.76
N SER A 3 -68.82 -3.21 -23.41
CA SER A 3 -68.14 -3.28 -22.11
C SER A 3 -66.88 -2.40 -22.14
N ASN A 4 -66.69 -1.48 -21.18
CA ASN A 4 -65.43 -0.77 -20.96
C ASN A 4 -64.80 -1.22 -19.63
N SER A 5 -63.63 -1.86 -19.74
CA SER A 5 -62.69 -2.14 -18.66
C SER A 5 -61.47 -1.23 -18.83
N PHE A 6 -61.08 -0.51 -17.77
CA PHE A 6 -59.85 0.28 -17.73
C PHE A 6 -58.62 -0.61 -17.56
N SER A 7 -57.65 -0.49 -18.47
CA SER A 7 -56.33 -1.12 -18.39
C SER A 7 -55.25 -0.09 -18.03
N ILE A 8 -54.39 -0.44 -17.07
CA ILE A 8 -53.19 0.31 -16.67
C ILE A 8 -52.13 0.22 -17.77
N SER A 9 -51.66 1.38 -18.24
CA SER A 9 -50.63 1.53 -19.27
C SER A 9 -49.23 1.34 -18.71
N THR A 10 -48.47 0.44 -19.34
CA THR A 10 -47.01 0.28 -19.18
C THR A 10 -46.26 1.36 -19.95
N VAL A 11 -45.43 2.15 -19.28
CA VAL A 11 -44.47 3.07 -19.94
C VAL A 11 -43.18 2.30 -20.23
N ARG A 12 -42.90 2.07 -21.53
CA ARG A 12 -41.60 1.56 -22.01
C ARG A 12 -40.57 2.69 -21.96
N VAL A 13 -39.46 2.50 -21.24
CA VAL A 13 -38.27 3.35 -21.39
C VAL A 13 -37.35 2.74 -22.44
N LYS A 14 -37.03 3.52 -23.48
CA LYS A 14 -36.13 3.16 -24.58
C LYS A 14 -34.70 3.03 -24.07
N SER A 15 -34.02 1.94 -24.41
CA SER A 15 -32.56 1.81 -24.29
C SER A 15 -31.90 2.65 -25.39
N GLN A 16 -31.06 3.62 -25.02
CA GLN A 16 -30.22 4.35 -25.96
C GLN A 16 -28.78 3.84 -25.80
N ALA A 17 -28.21 3.33 -26.89
CA ALA A 17 -26.82 2.88 -26.96
C ALA A 17 -25.89 4.09 -27.09
N CYS A 18 -24.83 4.16 -26.30
CA CYS A 18 -23.74 5.11 -26.49
C CYS A 18 -22.70 4.49 -27.41
N ASP A 19 -22.81 4.74 -28.71
CA ASP A 19 -21.69 4.56 -29.64
C ASP A 19 -20.65 5.68 -29.45
N GLY A 20 -19.39 5.32 -29.65
CA GLY A 20 -18.22 6.06 -29.17
C GLY A 20 -18.18 7.54 -29.49
N MET A 21 -18.06 8.37 -28.44
CA MET A 21 -17.41 9.67 -28.47
C MET A 21 -16.80 9.98 -27.10
N SER A 22 -15.55 10.42 -27.11
CA SER A 22 -14.89 11.11 -26.02
C SER A 22 -15.66 12.39 -25.66
N GLN A 23 -16.36 12.45 -24.53
CA GLN A 23 -16.65 13.68 -23.79
C GLN A 23 -17.37 13.39 -22.46
N TYR A 24 -16.97 14.13 -21.43
CA TYR A 24 -17.57 14.16 -20.10
C TYR A 24 -19.10 14.36 -20.15
N GLY A 25 -19.87 13.35 -19.73
CA GLY A 25 -21.29 13.50 -19.42
C GLY A 25 -21.49 13.89 -17.96
N LYS A 26 -22.09 15.05 -17.70
CA LYS A 26 -22.48 15.50 -16.35
C LYS A 26 -23.52 14.54 -15.74
N CYS A 27 -23.17 13.89 -14.63
CA CYS A 27 -24.17 13.27 -13.75
C CYS A 27 -24.82 14.35 -12.86
N SER A 28 -26.11 14.18 -12.54
CA SER A 28 -26.86 15.10 -11.68
C SER A 28 -26.28 15.13 -10.26
N LYS A 29 -26.52 16.23 -9.51
CA LYS A 29 -25.92 16.52 -8.18
C LYS A 29 -26.09 15.44 -7.10
N ASN A 30 -26.89 14.39 -7.32
CA ASN A 30 -27.20 13.32 -6.36
C ASN A 30 -26.91 11.89 -6.88
N SER A 31 -26.05 11.73 -7.89
CA SER A 31 -25.77 10.42 -8.50
C SER A 31 -24.27 10.11 -8.53
N ALA A 32 -23.87 8.99 -7.92
CA ALA A 32 -22.55 8.40 -8.13
C ALA A 32 -22.54 7.70 -9.50
N CYS A 33 -21.55 8.02 -10.35
CA CYS A 33 -21.41 7.42 -11.67
C CYS A 33 -20.04 6.75 -11.81
N ALA A 34 -20.03 5.45 -12.10
CA ALA A 34 -18.86 4.72 -12.55
C ALA A 34 -19.12 4.19 -13.96
N CYS A 35 -18.27 4.55 -14.93
CA CYS A 35 -18.35 4.08 -16.31
C CYS A 35 -17.40 2.89 -16.52
N PHE A 36 -17.86 1.87 -17.27
CA PHE A 36 -17.14 0.64 -17.60
C PHE A 36 -17.03 0.43 -19.13
N HIS A 37 -15.99 -0.29 -19.58
CA HIS A 37 -15.85 -0.77 -20.97
C HIS A 37 -15.74 -2.32 -21.05
N ARG A 38 -16.31 -2.90 -22.11
CA ARG A 38 -15.91 -4.19 -22.75
C ARG A 38 -15.73 -3.89 -24.26
N ALA A 39 -14.86 -4.55 -25.05
CA ALA A 39 -14.57 -5.98 -25.10
C ALA A 39 -13.25 -6.32 -25.85
N GLY A 40 -12.69 -7.51 -25.55
CA GLY A 40 -11.84 -8.29 -26.47
C GLY A 40 -10.80 -9.21 -25.81
N THR A 41 -11.03 -10.53 -25.81
CA THR A 41 -10.12 -11.69 -25.54
C THR A 41 -9.98 -12.24 -24.10
N PRO A 42 -9.65 -13.56 -23.92
CA PRO A 42 -10.29 -14.41 -22.90
C PRO A 42 -9.38 -14.77 -21.72
N SER A 43 -9.58 -14.13 -20.57
CA SER A 43 -9.29 -14.67 -19.22
C SER A 43 -9.51 -13.59 -18.16
N THR A 44 -10.71 -13.02 -18.09
CA THR A 44 -11.03 -12.06 -17.02
C THR A 44 -12.43 -12.35 -16.51
N SER A 45 -12.52 -13.03 -15.36
CA SER A 45 -13.72 -13.03 -14.53
C SER A 45 -13.88 -11.65 -13.91
N ILE A 46 -14.39 -10.71 -14.70
CA ILE A 46 -14.85 -9.40 -14.23
C ILE A 46 -16.24 -9.63 -13.66
N CYS A 47 -16.36 -9.56 -12.34
CA CYS A 47 -17.65 -9.54 -11.66
C CYS A 47 -18.29 -8.17 -11.91
N THR A 48 -19.31 -8.12 -12.75
CA THR A 48 -20.03 -6.89 -13.08
C THR A 48 -21.29 -6.77 -12.23
N ASN A 49 -21.40 -5.74 -11.38
CA ASN A 49 -22.71 -5.31 -10.87
C ASN A 49 -23.23 -4.18 -11.75
N ARG A 50 -24.32 -4.46 -12.50
CA ARG A 50 -25.12 -3.42 -13.16
C ARG A 50 -26.11 -2.90 -12.13
N HIS A 51 -25.80 -1.86 -11.37
CA HIS A 51 -26.77 -0.86 -10.86
C HIS A 51 -26.01 0.25 -10.13
N ALA A 52 -26.16 1.50 -10.58
CA ALA A 52 -25.76 2.65 -9.79
C ALA A 52 -26.73 2.77 -8.62
N VAL A 53 -26.24 2.64 -7.39
CA VAL A 53 -27.05 2.73 -6.17
C VAL A 53 -26.87 4.12 -5.58
N THR A 54 -27.97 4.80 -5.28
CA THR A 54 -27.96 6.13 -4.65
C THR A 54 -27.88 6.00 -3.13
N CYS A 55 -27.33 7.00 -2.41
CA CYS A 55 -27.26 6.96 -0.94
C CYS A 55 -28.62 6.74 -0.26
N SER A 56 -29.72 7.12 -0.91
CA SER A 56 -31.09 6.88 -0.42
C SER A 56 -31.52 5.40 -0.46
N GLU A 57 -30.84 4.57 -1.23
CA GLU A 57 -31.13 3.15 -1.41
C GLU A 57 -30.23 2.24 -0.55
N LEU A 58 -29.20 2.81 0.09
CA LEU A 58 -28.26 2.09 0.94
C LEU A 58 -28.72 2.10 2.40
N ALA A 59 -28.71 0.93 3.02
CA ALA A 59 -28.97 0.82 4.45
C ALA A 59 -27.80 1.40 5.26
N PRO A 60 -28.06 2.11 6.38
CA PRO A 60 -26.99 2.53 7.27
C PRO A 60 -26.38 1.32 7.97
N CYS A 61 -25.07 1.37 8.24
CA CYS A 61 -24.44 0.36 9.07
C CYS A 61 -24.97 0.40 10.50
N ASN A 62 -24.89 -0.73 11.19
CA ASN A 62 -25.13 -0.77 12.63
C ASN A 62 -24.09 0.09 13.35
N ARG A 63 -24.56 1.11 14.10
CA ARG A 63 -23.71 2.10 14.77
C ARG A 63 -22.81 1.54 15.88
N LEU A 64 -23.12 0.36 16.41
CA LEU A 64 -22.34 -0.28 17.48
C LEU A 64 -21.33 -1.29 16.94
N THR A 65 -21.64 -1.96 15.84
CA THR A 65 -20.84 -3.09 15.33
C THR A 65 -20.15 -2.80 14.01
N ASN A 66 -20.47 -1.67 13.34
CA ASN A 66 -20.03 -1.35 11.98
C ASN A 66 -20.29 -2.50 10.97
N ASN A 67 -21.34 -3.28 11.21
CA ASN A 67 -21.74 -4.39 10.34
C ASN A 67 -23.05 -4.10 9.62
N CYS A 68 -23.23 -4.80 8.50
CA CYS A 68 -24.46 -4.80 7.73
C CYS A 68 -25.38 -5.94 8.16
N SER A 69 -26.68 -5.74 8.05
CA SER A 69 -27.68 -6.78 8.34
C SER A 69 -27.65 -7.92 7.32
N GLN A 70 -27.24 -7.61 6.08
CA GLN A 70 -27.05 -8.58 5.02
C GLN A 70 -25.61 -9.11 5.03
N PRO A 71 -25.41 -10.44 4.99
CA PRO A 71 -24.08 -11.06 5.07
C PRO A 71 -23.22 -10.79 3.82
N GLU A 72 -23.82 -10.56 2.67
CA GLU A 72 -23.12 -10.16 1.43
C GLU A 72 -22.93 -8.64 1.28
N HIS A 73 -23.00 -7.86 2.36
CA HIS A 73 -22.78 -6.41 2.34
C HIS A 73 -21.62 -5.99 3.25
N ILE A 74 -20.86 -5.00 2.82
CA ILE A 74 -19.77 -4.39 3.59
C ILE A 74 -20.13 -2.98 4.03
N CYS A 75 -19.70 -2.64 5.23
CA CYS A 75 -19.86 -1.29 5.76
C CYS A 75 -18.74 -0.38 5.25
N VAL A 76 -19.10 0.72 4.58
CA VAL A 76 -18.14 1.66 4.00
C VAL A 76 -18.51 3.10 4.39
N HIS A 77 -17.50 3.89 4.75
CA HIS A 77 -17.66 5.34 4.86
C HIS A 77 -17.59 5.95 3.46
N ASP A 78 -18.72 6.45 2.97
CA ASP A 78 -18.81 7.10 1.67
C ASP A 78 -18.95 8.63 1.84
N PRO A 79 -17.96 9.42 1.36
CA PRO A 79 -18.02 10.88 1.40
C PRO A 79 -19.24 11.47 0.67
N GLN A 80 -19.79 10.76 -0.32
CA GLN A 80 -20.97 11.19 -1.06
C GLN A 80 -22.27 10.99 -0.25
N CYS A 81 -22.24 10.13 0.77
CA CYS A 81 -23.35 9.88 1.70
C CYS A 81 -23.20 10.64 3.02
N ARG A 82 -22.56 11.82 2.99
CA ARG A 82 -22.34 12.69 4.16
C ARG A 82 -21.54 12.02 5.29
N ASP A 83 -20.58 11.17 4.92
CA ASP A 83 -19.71 10.40 5.83
C ASP A 83 -20.44 9.45 6.82
N ILE A 84 -21.72 9.18 6.58
CA ILE A 84 -22.44 8.14 7.33
C ILE A 84 -22.01 6.78 6.78
N PRO A 85 -21.56 5.84 7.64
CA PRO A 85 -21.23 4.50 7.19
C PRO A 85 -22.48 3.78 6.66
N VAL A 86 -22.40 3.30 5.42
CA VAL A 86 -23.49 2.68 4.65
C VAL A 86 -23.09 1.31 4.11
N CYS A 87 -24.10 0.44 3.94
CA CYS A 87 -23.93 -0.94 3.54
C CYS A 87 -23.96 -1.12 2.02
N TYR A 88 -22.81 -1.44 1.44
CA TYR A 88 -22.67 -1.73 0.01
C TYR A 88 -22.75 -3.23 -0.27
N PRO A 89 -23.50 -3.67 -1.30
CA PRO A 89 -23.47 -5.06 -1.74
C PRO A 89 -22.08 -5.40 -2.29
N VAL A 90 -21.50 -6.50 -1.82
CA VAL A 90 -20.24 -7.02 -2.35
C VAL A 90 -20.52 -7.58 -3.76
N PRO A 91 -19.76 -7.20 -4.79
CA PRO A 91 -19.92 -7.81 -6.10
C PRO A 91 -19.69 -9.32 -6.00
N SER A 92 -20.54 -10.10 -6.66
CA SER A 92 -20.42 -11.56 -6.71
C SER A 92 -20.45 -12.00 -8.17
N TYR A 93 -19.78 -13.11 -8.47
CA TYR A 93 -19.91 -13.80 -9.74
C TYR A 93 -20.11 -15.27 -9.46
N ASN A 94 -21.20 -15.83 -10.00
CA ASN A 94 -21.54 -17.24 -9.85
C ASN A 94 -21.64 -17.70 -8.37
N ASN A 95 -22.29 -16.90 -7.51
CA ASN A 95 -22.43 -17.15 -6.06
C ASN A 95 -21.11 -17.26 -5.27
N GLN A 96 -19.98 -16.84 -5.84
CA GLN A 96 -18.75 -16.57 -5.09
C GLN A 96 -18.60 -15.07 -4.88
N LEU A 97 -18.35 -14.67 -3.62
CA LEU A 97 -17.96 -13.31 -3.26
C LEU A 97 -16.67 -12.97 -4.01
N CYS A 98 -16.58 -11.75 -4.56
CA CYS A 98 -15.30 -11.27 -5.09
C CYS A 98 -14.21 -11.37 -4.02
N PRO A 99 -12.98 -11.78 -4.39
CA PRO A 99 -11.88 -11.70 -3.46
C PRO A 99 -11.76 -10.25 -2.95
N PRO A 100 -11.59 -10.03 -1.64
CA PRO A 100 -11.51 -8.69 -1.10
C PRO A 100 -10.33 -7.95 -1.74
N ILE A 101 -10.60 -6.77 -2.31
CA ILE A 101 -9.57 -5.75 -2.54
C ILE A 101 -8.81 -5.64 -1.23
N ALA A 102 -7.48 -5.71 -1.22
CA ALA A 102 -6.66 -5.65 0.00
C ALA A 102 -7.21 -4.55 0.93
N ILE A 103 -7.93 -4.97 1.98
CA ILE A 103 -8.60 -4.05 2.88
C ILE A 103 -7.52 -3.66 3.88
N MET A 104 -6.96 -2.45 3.73
CA MET A 104 -6.19 -1.85 4.81
C MET A 104 -7.00 -2.00 6.09
N PRO A 105 -6.41 -2.46 7.21
CA PRO A 105 -7.21 -2.67 8.40
C PRO A 105 -7.79 -1.33 8.86
N ASN A 106 -9.01 -1.36 9.37
CA ASN A 106 -9.57 -0.22 10.07
C ASN A 106 -9.01 -0.22 11.50
N ILE A 107 -8.08 0.70 11.79
CA ILE A 107 -7.43 0.81 13.10
C ILE A 107 -8.03 2.00 13.86
N PRO A 108 -8.81 1.76 14.93
CA PRO A 108 -9.41 2.85 15.71
C PRO A 108 -8.38 3.81 16.30
N ALA A 109 -8.74 5.08 16.49
CA ALA A 109 -7.81 6.09 17.03
C ALA A 109 -7.28 5.75 18.45
N ASN A 110 -8.04 4.98 19.23
CA ASN A 110 -7.65 4.50 20.56
C ASN A 110 -6.93 3.15 20.55
N ALA A 111 -6.71 2.55 19.37
CA ALA A 111 -5.97 1.32 19.19
C ALA A 111 -4.60 1.39 19.89
N LYS A 112 -4.25 0.28 20.52
CA LYS A 112 -2.95 0.07 21.15
C LYS A 112 -2.40 -1.26 20.67
N TRP A 113 -1.08 -1.35 20.66
CA TRP A 113 -0.38 -2.60 20.43
C TRP A 113 0.31 -3.03 21.71
N ASN A 114 0.46 -4.34 21.88
CA ASN A 114 1.43 -4.88 22.83
C ASN A 114 2.77 -4.20 22.61
N GLN A 115 3.42 -3.73 23.69
CA GLN A 115 4.68 -2.98 23.57
C GLN A 115 5.89 -3.89 23.34
N ASN A 116 5.77 -5.17 23.70
CA ASN A 116 6.77 -6.18 23.43
C ASN A 116 6.41 -6.91 22.13
N GLY A 117 7.25 -6.75 21.11
CA GLY A 117 7.13 -7.43 19.84
C GLY A 117 7.58 -8.88 19.90
N VAL A 118 7.07 -9.69 18.98
CA VAL A 118 7.51 -11.06 18.73
C VAL A 118 8.32 -11.07 17.45
N THR A 119 9.52 -11.66 17.49
CA THR A 119 10.33 -11.84 16.27
C THR A 119 9.68 -12.91 15.40
N VAL A 120 9.33 -12.55 14.16
CA VAL A 120 8.61 -13.44 13.21
C VAL A 120 9.43 -13.77 11.96
N ALA A 121 10.51 -13.05 11.70
CA ALA A 121 11.48 -13.36 10.65
C ALA A 121 12.89 -12.90 11.08
N GLY A 122 13.91 -13.66 10.67
CA GLY A 122 15.27 -13.53 11.21
C GLY A 122 15.40 -14.01 12.66
N ASN A 123 16.58 -13.80 13.24
CA ASN A 123 16.88 -14.22 14.61
C ASN A 123 17.65 -13.16 15.42
N GLY A 124 17.69 -11.91 14.93
CA GLY A 124 18.41 -10.83 15.60
C GLY A 124 19.93 -10.80 15.34
N MET A 125 20.45 -11.77 14.58
CA MET A 125 21.87 -11.83 14.21
C MET A 125 22.06 -11.58 12.72
N GLN A 126 23.05 -10.75 12.41
CA GLN A 126 23.48 -10.50 11.04
C GLN A 126 24.05 -11.79 10.42
N GLY A 127 23.71 -12.06 9.16
CA GLY A 127 24.33 -13.16 8.40
C GLY A 127 23.52 -13.56 7.17
N SER A 128 24.04 -14.53 6.43
CA SER A 128 23.47 -15.02 5.16
C SER A 128 22.75 -16.36 5.26
N ALA A 129 22.79 -17.02 6.44
CA ALA A 129 21.99 -18.21 6.69
C ALA A 129 20.49 -17.93 6.49
N THR A 130 19.70 -18.96 6.22
CA THR A 130 18.26 -18.82 5.94
C THR A 130 17.44 -18.31 7.13
N ASN A 131 17.94 -18.44 8.35
CA ASN A 131 17.34 -17.84 9.54
C ASN A 131 17.97 -16.49 9.95
N ARG A 132 18.86 -15.93 9.12
CA ARG A 132 19.54 -14.65 9.36
C ARG A 132 19.26 -13.69 8.22
N MET A 133 19.33 -12.39 8.53
CA MET A 133 19.22 -11.32 7.54
C MET A 133 20.38 -10.37 7.72
N ASN A 134 20.66 -9.55 6.70
CA ASN A 134 21.69 -8.53 6.74
C ASN A 134 21.15 -7.22 6.17
N ASN A 135 20.83 -6.30 7.08
CA ASN A 135 20.24 -4.99 6.78
C ASN A 135 18.96 -5.09 5.92
N PRO A 136 17.94 -5.87 6.36
CA PRO A 136 16.69 -6.01 5.64
C PRO A 136 15.97 -4.67 5.45
N GLY A 137 15.38 -4.46 4.28
CA GLY A 137 14.67 -3.24 3.89
C GLY A 137 13.15 -3.40 3.96
N GLY A 138 12.48 -3.15 2.85
CA GLY A 138 11.03 -3.26 2.71
C GLY A 138 10.51 -4.68 2.90
N LEU A 139 9.26 -4.77 3.35
CA LEU A 139 8.55 -6.02 3.54
C LEU A 139 7.15 -5.94 2.97
N TYR A 140 6.63 -7.12 2.65
CA TYR A 140 5.22 -7.35 2.38
C TYR A 140 4.71 -8.47 3.28
N VAL A 141 3.52 -8.30 3.84
CA VAL A 141 2.83 -9.32 4.64
C VAL A 141 1.52 -9.69 3.97
N ASP A 142 1.28 -11.00 3.77
CA ASP A 142 0.02 -11.48 3.22
C ASP A 142 -1.02 -11.82 4.31
N ASP A 143 -2.23 -12.19 3.87
CA ASP A 143 -3.35 -12.53 4.76
C ASP A 143 -3.09 -13.79 5.61
N ASN A 144 -2.17 -14.66 5.17
CA ASN A 144 -1.69 -15.84 5.89
C ASN A 144 -0.55 -15.53 6.87
N GLN A 145 -0.19 -14.24 7.04
CA GLN A 145 0.94 -13.77 7.84
C GLN A 145 2.29 -14.29 7.33
N THR A 146 2.36 -14.60 6.03
CA THR A 146 3.63 -14.82 5.33
C THR A 146 4.34 -13.49 5.20
N VAL A 147 5.61 -13.43 5.60
CA VAL A 147 6.44 -12.24 5.52
C VAL A 147 7.43 -12.41 4.39
N ILE A 148 7.46 -11.49 3.44
CA ILE A 148 8.44 -11.43 2.35
C ILE A 148 9.28 -10.16 2.54
N ILE A 149 10.61 -10.30 2.58
CA ILE A 149 11.52 -9.22 2.94
C ILE A 149 12.62 -9.07 1.88
N ALA A 150 12.96 -7.83 1.55
CA ALA A 150 14.18 -7.51 0.83
C ALA A 150 15.39 -7.57 1.78
N ASP A 151 16.18 -8.64 1.71
CA ASP A 151 17.40 -8.82 2.51
C ASP A 151 18.59 -8.16 1.79
N THR A 152 18.67 -6.83 1.96
CA THR A 152 19.43 -5.92 1.10
C THR A 152 20.88 -6.35 0.88
N VAL A 153 21.64 -6.60 1.95
CA VAL A 153 23.08 -6.85 1.84
C VAL A 153 23.35 -8.30 1.41
N ASN A 154 22.41 -9.21 1.64
CA ASN A 154 22.50 -10.57 1.11
C ASN A 154 21.98 -10.71 -0.33
N HIS A 155 21.52 -9.61 -0.94
CA HIS A 155 21.12 -9.55 -2.35
C HIS A 155 20.05 -10.59 -2.73
N ARG A 156 19.02 -10.70 -1.88
CA ARG A 156 17.95 -11.68 -2.04
C ARG A 156 16.62 -11.16 -1.51
N ILE A 157 15.55 -11.77 -1.99
CA ILE A 157 14.24 -11.72 -1.36
C ILE A 157 14.02 -13.04 -0.66
N ILE A 158 13.61 -12.97 0.61
CA ILE A 158 13.44 -14.15 1.47
C ILE A 158 12.06 -14.10 2.13
N GLN A 159 11.42 -15.27 2.17
CA GLN A 159 10.05 -15.48 2.64
C GLN A 159 10.05 -16.34 3.91
N TRP A 160 9.23 -15.97 4.89
CA TRP A 160 8.89 -16.80 6.06
C TRP A 160 7.38 -17.00 6.10
N ASN A 161 6.93 -18.25 6.15
CA ASN A 161 5.54 -18.51 6.49
C ASN A 161 5.35 -18.40 8.01
N LYS A 162 4.10 -18.27 8.45
CA LYS A 162 3.78 -18.15 9.87
C LYS A 162 4.30 -19.36 10.66
N GLY A 163 5.20 -19.09 11.60
CA GLY A 163 5.79 -20.10 12.48
C GLY A 163 7.10 -20.71 11.98
N ASP A 164 7.56 -20.36 10.77
CA ASP A 164 8.83 -20.83 10.25
C ASP A 164 10.01 -20.25 11.05
N THR A 165 10.99 -21.09 11.33
CA THR A 165 12.26 -20.68 11.97
C THR A 165 13.35 -20.36 10.95
N ASN A 166 13.19 -20.81 9.70
CA ASN A 166 14.12 -20.59 8.60
C ASN A 166 13.34 -20.05 7.40
N GLY A 167 13.89 -19.03 6.73
CA GLY A 167 13.30 -18.45 5.55
C GLY A 167 13.65 -19.23 4.29
N GLN A 168 12.85 -19.02 3.25
CA GLN A 168 13.05 -19.57 1.92
C GLN A 168 13.41 -18.45 0.96
N VAL A 169 14.51 -18.58 0.23
CA VAL A 169 14.89 -17.58 -0.78
C VAL A 169 13.95 -17.73 -1.97
N VAL A 170 13.24 -16.64 -2.31
CA VAL A 170 12.22 -16.63 -3.37
C VAL A 170 12.63 -15.81 -4.60
N ALA A 171 13.66 -14.97 -4.47
CA ALA A 171 14.33 -14.30 -5.60
C ALA A 171 15.77 -13.92 -5.24
N GLY A 172 16.66 -13.90 -6.23
CA GLY A 172 18.09 -13.64 -6.02
C GLY A 172 18.78 -14.73 -5.20
N GLY A 173 19.73 -14.34 -4.35
CA GLY A 173 20.46 -15.27 -3.46
C GLY A 173 21.57 -16.09 -4.12
N ASN A 174 21.85 -15.85 -5.40
CA ASN A 174 22.96 -16.48 -6.15
C ASN A 174 24.21 -15.58 -6.21
N GLY A 175 24.40 -14.73 -5.20
CA GLY A 175 25.43 -13.70 -5.16
C GLY A 175 24.95 -12.33 -5.68
N GLN A 176 25.80 -11.33 -5.51
CA GLN A 176 25.57 -9.98 -6.05
C GLN A 176 25.79 -9.98 -7.55
N GLY A 177 24.89 -9.35 -8.31
CA GLY A 177 25.15 -9.07 -9.72
C GLY A 177 23.91 -8.58 -10.47
N ASN A 178 24.06 -8.41 -11.79
CA ASN A 178 23.04 -7.85 -12.68
C ASN A 178 22.37 -8.87 -13.62
N GLY A 179 22.80 -10.14 -13.56
CA GLY A 179 22.17 -11.23 -14.30
C GLY A 179 20.68 -11.40 -13.96
N PHE A 180 19.93 -12.09 -14.81
CA PHE A 180 18.48 -12.26 -14.62
C PHE A 180 18.12 -13.10 -13.38
N ASN A 181 19.05 -13.90 -12.88
CA ASN A 181 18.89 -14.68 -11.64
C ASN A 181 19.60 -14.04 -10.43
N LEU A 182 20.10 -12.80 -10.57
CA LEU A 182 20.87 -12.06 -9.56
C LEU A 182 20.14 -10.76 -9.18
N LEU A 183 20.38 -10.32 -7.95
CA LEU A 183 19.99 -9.00 -7.45
C LEU A 183 21.24 -8.29 -6.93
N SER A 184 21.14 -6.98 -6.77
CA SER A 184 22.15 -6.12 -6.17
C SER A 184 21.46 -5.10 -5.28
N SER A 185 21.59 -5.30 -3.97
CA SER A 185 20.99 -4.46 -2.93
C SER A 185 19.50 -4.17 -3.11
N PRO A 186 18.63 -5.20 -3.15
CA PRO A 186 17.20 -4.99 -3.24
C PRO A 186 16.70 -4.21 -2.02
N ARG A 187 15.86 -3.19 -2.22
CA ARG A 187 15.41 -2.30 -1.14
C ARG A 187 13.99 -2.52 -0.70
N ASP A 188 13.12 -2.86 -1.63
CA ASP A 188 11.69 -3.00 -1.36
C ASP A 188 11.09 -4.06 -2.27
N VAL A 189 9.97 -4.63 -1.82
CA VAL A 189 9.28 -5.72 -2.49
C VAL A 189 7.77 -5.63 -2.22
N LEU A 190 6.98 -5.80 -3.27
CA LEU A 190 5.53 -5.97 -3.17
C LEU A 190 5.06 -7.16 -4.01
N ILE A 191 3.81 -7.59 -3.80
CA ILE A 191 3.19 -8.65 -4.59
C ILE A 191 2.14 -8.04 -5.54
N GLU A 192 2.27 -8.36 -6.82
CA GLU A 192 1.20 -8.28 -7.80
C GLU A 192 0.31 -9.53 -7.61
N LYS A 193 -0.88 -9.32 -7.03
CA LYS A 193 -1.77 -10.40 -6.59
C LYS A 193 -2.44 -11.14 -7.75
N GLU A 194 -2.66 -10.50 -8.89
CA GLU A 194 -3.37 -11.11 -10.04
C GLU A 194 -2.51 -12.17 -10.74
N THR A 195 -1.20 -11.93 -10.83
CA THR A 195 -0.23 -12.80 -11.51
C THR A 195 0.62 -13.62 -10.54
N ASP A 196 0.51 -13.36 -9.23
CA ASP A 196 1.36 -13.91 -8.17
C ASP A 196 2.85 -13.68 -8.45
N THR A 197 3.20 -12.40 -8.57
CA THR A 197 4.53 -11.95 -9.01
C THR A 197 5.11 -10.97 -8.02
N LEU A 198 6.37 -11.17 -7.63
CA LEU A 198 7.12 -10.20 -6.85
C LEU A 198 7.51 -9.04 -7.75
N ILE A 199 7.28 -7.81 -7.30
CA ILE A 199 7.87 -6.61 -7.90
C ILE A 199 8.93 -6.12 -6.93
N ILE A 200 10.18 -6.07 -7.40
CA ILE A 200 11.36 -5.89 -6.56
C ILE A 200 12.11 -4.65 -7.02
N CYS A 201 12.37 -3.75 -6.08
CA CYS A 201 13.29 -2.65 -6.32
C CYS A 201 14.72 -3.16 -6.16
N ASP A 202 15.42 -3.34 -7.28
CA ASP A 202 16.79 -3.84 -7.36
C ASP A 202 17.75 -2.64 -7.49
N GLN A 203 17.84 -1.86 -6.40
CA GLN A 203 18.47 -0.53 -6.36
C GLN A 203 19.90 -0.52 -6.89
N GLY A 204 20.73 -1.50 -6.48
CA GLY A 204 22.14 -1.57 -6.87
C GLY A 204 22.33 -1.80 -8.37
N ASN A 205 21.33 -2.36 -9.04
CA ASN A 205 21.29 -2.51 -10.50
C ASN A 205 20.46 -1.41 -11.19
N ARG A 206 19.98 -0.41 -10.45
CA ARG A 206 19.17 0.72 -10.95
C ARG A 206 17.96 0.27 -11.77
N ARG A 207 17.23 -0.73 -11.29
CA ARG A 207 16.07 -1.30 -11.99
C ARG A 207 14.98 -1.77 -11.04
N VAL A 208 13.77 -1.92 -11.57
CA VAL A 208 12.70 -2.70 -10.96
C VAL A 208 12.52 -3.97 -11.76
N VAL A 209 12.50 -5.11 -11.07
CA VAL A 209 12.31 -6.42 -11.70
C VAL A 209 11.01 -7.07 -11.24
N GLN A 210 10.39 -7.83 -12.12
CA GLN A 210 9.30 -8.74 -11.76
C GLN A 210 9.84 -10.17 -11.66
N TRP A 211 9.36 -10.93 -10.69
CA TRP A 211 9.78 -12.31 -10.44
C TRP A 211 8.58 -13.18 -10.12
N SER A 212 8.19 -14.05 -11.05
CA SER A 212 7.05 -14.95 -10.87
C SER A 212 7.31 -15.91 -9.70
N ARG A 213 6.32 -16.10 -8.83
CA ARG A 213 6.38 -17.05 -7.71
C ARG A 213 5.91 -18.45 -8.09
N ARG A 214 5.50 -18.64 -9.34
CA ARG A 214 5.09 -19.95 -9.88
C ARG A 214 6.29 -20.89 -9.93
N THR A 215 6.03 -22.17 -9.69
CA THR A 215 7.03 -23.22 -9.65
C THR A 215 7.90 -23.24 -10.92
N GLY A 216 9.21 -23.41 -10.75
CA GLY A 216 10.18 -23.44 -11.85
C GLY A 216 10.71 -22.08 -12.30
N THR A 217 10.21 -20.96 -11.76
CA THR A 217 10.77 -19.63 -12.05
C THR A 217 12.11 -19.44 -11.32
N THR A 218 13.19 -19.24 -12.06
CA THR A 218 14.55 -19.06 -11.51
C THR A 218 15.20 -17.73 -11.86
N LYS A 219 14.50 -16.89 -12.64
CA LYS A 219 14.99 -15.60 -13.13
C LYS A 219 13.86 -14.56 -13.10
N GLY A 220 14.24 -13.31 -12.87
CA GLY A 220 13.37 -12.16 -13.01
C GLY A 220 13.45 -11.55 -14.41
N GLU A 221 12.51 -10.64 -14.66
CA GLU A 221 12.43 -9.85 -15.88
C GLU A 221 12.48 -8.37 -15.51
N ILE A 222 13.14 -7.55 -16.34
CA ILE A 222 13.24 -6.12 -16.08
C ILE A 222 11.92 -5.46 -16.45
N LEU A 223 11.29 -4.80 -15.48
CA LEU A 223 10.06 -4.04 -15.68
C LEU A 223 10.37 -2.56 -15.96
N ILE A 224 11.33 -1.99 -15.22
CA ILE A 224 11.78 -0.60 -15.36
C ILE A 224 13.29 -0.60 -15.24
N ASP A 225 13.99 0.07 -16.16
CA ASP A 225 15.43 0.29 -16.12
C ASP A 225 15.77 1.74 -15.77
N ASN A 226 17.06 1.98 -15.50
CA ASN A 226 17.63 3.30 -15.22
C ASN A 226 16.88 4.10 -14.13
N ILE A 227 16.50 3.42 -13.05
CA ILE A 227 15.82 4.02 -11.90
C ILE A 227 16.55 3.64 -10.62
N PHE A 228 17.04 4.65 -9.87
CA PHE A 228 17.67 4.40 -8.57
C PHE A 228 16.59 4.26 -7.49
N CYS A 229 15.86 3.15 -7.58
CA CYS A 229 14.64 2.95 -6.81
C CYS A 229 14.92 2.80 -5.31
N LYS A 230 13.92 3.08 -4.46
CA LYS A 230 13.96 2.71 -3.04
C LYS A 230 12.66 2.13 -2.52
N GLY A 231 11.55 2.84 -2.71
CA GLY A 231 10.22 2.40 -2.34
C GLY A 231 9.39 2.03 -3.56
N LEU A 232 8.47 1.09 -3.36
CA LEU A 232 7.47 0.67 -4.33
C LEU A 232 6.06 0.79 -3.72
N ALA A 233 5.08 1.18 -4.54
CA ALA A 233 3.67 1.07 -4.21
C ALA A 233 2.87 0.74 -5.46
N MET A 234 1.73 0.07 -5.31
CA MET A 234 0.84 -0.23 -6.42
C MET A 234 -0.60 0.09 -6.05
N ASP A 235 -1.31 0.78 -6.94
CA ASP A 235 -2.74 1.07 -6.73
C ASP A 235 -3.64 -0.05 -7.28
N ASP A 236 -4.94 0.05 -6.98
CA ASP A 236 -5.97 -0.89 -7.42
C ASP A 236 -6.23 -0.88 -8.94
N GLN A 237 -5.66 0.09 -9.66
CA GLN A 237 -5.68 0.21 -11.11
C GLN A 237 -4.41 -0.37 -11.76
N ARG A 238 -3.55 -1.03 -10.97
CA ARG A 238 -2.27 -1.61 -11.41
C ARG A 238 -1.31 -0.57 -11.98
N TYR A 239 -1.31 0.65 -11.44
CA TYR A 239 -0.19 1.56 -11.61
C TYR A 239 0.86 1.28 -10.55
N LEU A 240 2.10 1.08 -11.00
CA LEU A 240 3.28 0.97 -10.15
C LEU A 240 3.88 2.36 -9.93
N TYR A 241 4.08 2.70 -8.67
CA TYR A 241 4.73 3.93 -8.23
C TYR A 241 6.10 3.57 -7.66
N VAL A 242 7.12 4.29 -8.09
CA VAL A 242 8.52 4.03 -7.72
C VAL A 242 9.16 5.34 -7.31
N SER A 243 9.78 5.38 -6.13
CA SER A 243 10.62 6.51 -5.76
C SER A 243 11.98 6.41 -6.43
N ASP A 244 12.40 7.45 -7.15
CA ASP A 244 13.74 7.58 -7.69
C ASP A 244 14.57 8.51 -6.79
N MET A 245 15.50 7.90 -6.05
CA MET A 245 16.34 8.60 -5.09
C MET A 245 17.41 9.48 -5.77
N GLU A 246 17.83 9.15 -6.99
CA GLU A 246 18.81 9.96 -7.74
C GLU A 246 18.14 11.19 -8.35
N LYS A 247 16.90 11.04 -8.83
CA LYS A 247 16.13 12.13 -9.45
C LYS A 247 15.27 12.92 -8.48
N HIS A 248 15.16 12.47 -7.22
CA HIS A 248 14.34 13.11 -6.19
C HIS A 248 12.89 13.28 -6.65
N GLU A 249 12.29 12.19 -7.11
CA GLU A 249 10.94 12.18 -7.68
C GLU A 249 10.23 10.84 -7.45
N ILE A 250 8.91 10.86 -7.60
CA ILE A 250 8.11 9.65 -7.69
C ILE A 250 7.61 9.50 -9.12
N LYS A 251 7.93 8.36 -9.74
CA LYS A 251 7.42 7.99 -11.06
C LYS A 251 6.26 7.03 -10.94
N ARG A 252 5.25 7.20 -11.78
CA ARG A 252 4.13 6.29 -11.95
C ARG A 252 4.17 5.65 -13.33
N TYR A 253 4.05 4.33 -13.37
CA TYR A 253 4.02 3.50 -14.56
C TYR A 253 2.70 2.74 -14.58
N LYS A 254 2.05 2.63 -15.74
CA LYS A 254 1.05 1.59 -15.90
C LYS A 254 1.77 0.26 -16.04
N LEU A 255 1.34 -0.79 -15.35
CA LEU A 255 2.04 -2.07 -15.44
C LEU A 255 2.08 -2.57 -16.90
N GLY A 256 3.28 -2.89 -17.38
CA GLY A 256 3.56 -3.22 -18.79
C GLY A 256 4.09 -2.07 -19.64
N ASP A 257 3.93 -0.82 -19.19
CA ASP A 257 4.53 0.35 -19.85
C ASP A 257 5.96 0.58 -19.33
N ASN A 258 6.86 1.03 -20.21
CA ASN A 258 8.24 1.39 -19.87
C ASN A 258 8.45 2.91 -19.70
N ILE A 259 7.42 3.73 -19.98
CA ILE A 259 7.48 5.18 -19.82
C ILE A 259 6.70 5.57 -18.56
N GLY A 260 7.43 6.03 -17.55
CA GLY A 260 6.85 6.57 -16.33
C GLY A 260 6.60 8.07 -16.44
N ILE A 261 5.57 8.56 -15.74
CA ILE A 261 5.33 9.99 -15.55
C ILE A 261 5.71 10.41 -14.13
N VAL A 262 6.23 11.61 -13.97
CA VAL A 262 6.50 12.19 -12.65
C VAL A 262 5.19 12.63 -12.01
N VAL A 263 4.90 12.13 -10.81
CA VAL A 263 3.66 12.43 -10.07
C VAL A 263 3.89 13.19 -8.75
N ALA A 264 5.14 13.22 -8.27
CA ALA A 264 5.57 14.04 -7.13
C ALA A 264 7.07 14.35 -7.24
N GLY A 265 7.51 15.51 -6.77
CA GLY A 265 8.91 15.94 -6.86
C GLY A 265 9.34 16.31 -8.29
N GLY A 266 10.57 15.94 -8.66
CA GLY A 266 11.12 16.19 -10.01
C GLY A 266 11.72 17.58 -10.21
N ASN A 267 11.78 18.41 -9.16
CA ASN A 267 12.36 19.77 -9.19
C ASN A 267 13.74 19.84 -8.51
N GLY A 268 14.47 18.72 -8.53
CA GLY A 268 15.78 18.57 -7.93
C GLY A 268 15.77 18.40 -6.40
N LYS A 269 16.98 18.27 -5.84
CA LYS A 269 17.20 18.14 -4.41
C LYS A 269 16.93 19.47 -3.70
N GLY A 270 16.11 19.47 -2.65
CA GLY A 270 15.92 20.67 -1.84
C GLY A 270 14.86 20.53 -0.75
N VAL A 271 14.55 21.65 -0.09
CA VAL A 271 13.60 21.73 1.04
C VAL A 271 12.23 22.30 0.63
N GLY A 272 12.11 22.78 -0.61
CA GLY A 272 10.85 23.33 -1.14
C GLY A 272 9.70 22.33 -1.10
N VAL A 273 8.47 22.82 -1.13
CA VAL A 273 7.25 21.96 -1.10
C VAL A 273 7.05 21.16 -2.39
N ASN A 274 7.78 21.48 -3.45
CA ASN A 274 7.82 20.77 -4.73
C ASN A 274 9.13 19.97 -4.93
N GLN A 275 9.97 19.87 -3.90
CA GLN A 275 11.27 19.19 -3.92
C GLN A 275 11.34 18.09 -2.87
N PHE A 276 12.24 17.14 -3.10
CA PHE A 276 12.62 16.11 -2.14
C PHE A 276 14.12 16.20 -1.83
N ASN A 277 14.53 15.63 -0.71
CA ASN A 277 15.91 15.31 -0.40
C ASN A 277 15.93 13.86 0.10
N GLU A 278 16.25 12.95 -0.82
CA GLU A 278 16.07 11.50 -0.65
C GLU A 278 14.59 11.10 -0.52
N ALA A 279 13.89 11.01 -1.66
CA ALA A 279 12.53 10.48 -1.72
C ALA A 279 12.54 8.98 -1.37
N GLY A 280 12.09 8.65 -0.16
CA GLY A 280 12.21 7.35 0.47
C GLY A 280 11.15 6.34 0.05
N TYR A 281 10.54 5.71 1.05
CA TYR A 281 9.37 4.86 0.82
C TYR A 281 8.15 5.72 0.47
N LEU A 282 7.12 5.05 -0.07
CA LEU A 282 5.89 5.71 -0.44
C LEU A 282 4.67 4.83 -0.15
N PHE A 283 3.54 5.50 0.02
CA PHE A 283 2.22 4.89 0.06
C PHE A 283 1.31 5.62 -0.93
N VAL A 284 0.36 4.92 -1.55
CA VAL A 284 -0.59 5.49 -2.49
C VAL A 284 -2.00 5.09 -2.10
N ASP A 285 -2.88 6.08 -1.92
CA ASP A 285 -4.29 5.83 -1.61
C ASP A 285 -5.15 5.58 -2.86
N ARG A 286 -6.42 5.22 -2.65
CA ARG A 286 -7.39 4.97 -3.73
C ARG A 286 -7.71 6.20 -4.58
N GLN A 287 -7.36 7.41 -4.12
CA GLN A 287 -7.49 8.63 -4.90
C GLN A 287 -6.23 8.94 -5.72
N GLN A 288 -5.25 8.00 -5.73
CA GLN A 288 -3.92 8.17 -6.32
C GLN A 288 -3.17 9.37 -5.72
N THR A 289 -3.42 9.65 -4.44
CA THR A 289 -2.60 10.56 -3.66
C THR A 289 -1.34 9.83 -3.24
N VAL A 290 -0.19 10.46 -3.43
CA VAL A 290 1.12 9.90 -3.07
C VAL A 290 1.58 10.49 -1.74
N TYR A 291 1.95 9.62 -0.81
CA TYR A 291 2.57 9.96 0.46
C TYR A 291 4.00 9.46 0.43
N VAL A 292 4.97 10.31 0.78
CA VAL A 292 6.40 10.01 0.62
C VAL A 292 7.16 10.41 1.87
N SER A 293 8.06 9.56 2.34
CA SER A 293 9.08 9.96 3.31
C SER A 293 10.16 10.78 2.62
N ASP A 294 10.23 12.06 2.95
CA ASP A 294 11.28 12.96 2.49
C ASP A 294 12.40 12.95 3.54
N GLU A 295 13.26 11.94 3.44
CA GLU A 295 14.00 11.39 4.59
C GLU A 295 14.96 12.41 5.22
N ASN A 296 15.78 13.06 4.38
CA ASN A 296 16.74 14.07 4.84
C ASN A 296 16.10 15.40 5.22
N ASN A 297 14.88 15.67 4.76
CA ASN A 297 14.11 16.83 5.20
C ASN A 297 13.25 16.52 6.43
N HIS A 298 13.30 15.29 6.94
CA HIS A 298 12.66 14.86 8.18
C HIS A 298 11.17 15.15 8.23
N ARG A 299 10.49 14.85 7.13
CA ARG A 299 9.07 15.12 6.95
C ARG A 299 8.42 14.04 6.10
N ILE A 300 7.11 13.90 6.25
CA ILE A 300 6.27 13.18 5.29
C ILE A 300 5.50 14.20 4.48
N MET A 301 5.51 13.98 3.18
CA MET A 301 4.88 14.86 2.21
C MET A 301 3.75 14.13 1.48
N LYS A 302 2.65 14.84 1.23
CA LYS A 302 1.45 14.38 0.50
C LYS A 302 1.30 15.14 -0.80
N TRP A 303 1.10 14.44 -1.92
CA TRP A 303 0.71 15.01 -3.21
C TRP A 303 -0.63 14.44 -3.65
N ASN A 304 -1.64 15.30 -3.77
CA ASN A 304 -2.87 14.93 -4.45
C ASN A 304 -2.59 14.69 -5.94
N LYS A 305 -3.38 13.82 -6.57
CA LYS A 305 -3.26 13.53 -8.01
C LYS A 305 -3.24 14.82 -8.85
N GLY A 306 -2.17 15.00 -9.62
CA GLY A 306 -1.99 16.15 -10.53
C GLY A 306 -1.48 17.44 -9.84
N ALA A 307 -1.25 17.42 -8.53
CA ALA A 307 -0.68 18.56 -7.83
C ALA A 307 0.76 18.86 -8.29
N LYS A 308 1.12 20.15 -8.33
CA LYS A 308 2.49 20.60 -8.64
C LYS A 308 3.37 20.74 -7.40
N GLU A 309 2.74 20.89 -6.24
CA GLU A 309 3.39 21.07 -4.95
C GLU A 309 2.78 20.09 -3.95
N GLY A 310 3.58 19.70 -2.96
CA GLY A 310 3.18 18.80 -1.90
C GLY A 310 2.80 19.54 -0.64
N ILE A 311 2.24 18.80 0.30
CA ILE A 311 1.80 19.29 1.61
C ILE A 311 2.57 18.51 2.67
N VAL A 312 3.22 19.23 3.59
CA VAL A 312 3.81 18.60 4.78
C VAL A 312 2.68 18.11 5.67
N ILE A 313 2.61 16.81 5.92
CA ILE A 313 1.55 16.20 6.76
C ILE A 313 2.07 15.63 8.07
N ALA A 314 3.37 15.42 8.19
CA ALA A 314 4.03 14.99 9.43
C ALA A 314 5.49 15.47 9.45
N GLY A 315 6.01 15.80 10.62
CA GLY A 315 7.36 16.35 10.77
C GLY A 315 7.50 17.75 10.14
N GLY A 316 8.67 18.05 9.57
CA GLY A 316 8.94 19.33 8.90
C GLY A 316 9.14 20.53 9.85
N GLN A 317 9.27 20.28 11.15
CA GLN A 317 9.56 21.28 12.19
C GLN A 317 11.01 21.17 12.68
N GLY A 318 11.93 20.91 11.75
CA GLY A 318 13.32 20.55 12.02
C GLY A 318 13.50 19.10 12.50
N THR A 319 14.75 18.66 12.53
CA THR A 319 15.14 17.35 13.07
C THR A 319 14.95 17.32 14.59
N GLY A 320 14.44 16.21 15.12
CA GLY A 320 14.41 15.99 16.56
C GLY A 320 13.49 14.84 16.98
N SER A 321 13.30 14.68 18.29
CA SER A 321 12.55 13.59 18.90
C SER A 321 11.22 14.02 19.53
N ALA A 322 10.87 15.31 19.48
CA ALA A 322 9.55 15.78 19.91
C ALA A 322 8.43 15.12 19.10
N LEU A 323 7.20 15.10 19.62
CA LEU A 323 6.06 14.45 18.95
C LEU A 323 5.67 15.12 17.61
N LYS A 324 6.05 16.38 17.41
CA LYS A 324 5.88 17.12 16.15
C LYS A 324 7.07 16.99 15.19
N GLN A 325 8.15 16.33 15.61
CA GLN A 325 9.39 16.17 14.84
C GLN A 325 9.59 14.72 14.45
N LEU A 326 10.33 14.53 13.36
CA LEU A 326 10.82 13.25 12.91
C LEU A 326 12.34 13.35 12.77
N PHE A 327 13.01 12.20 12.74
CA PHE A 327 14.43 12.11 12.42
C PHE A 327 14.67 10.93 11.47
N TRP A 328 14.90 11.28 10.20
CA TRP A 328 15.10 10.33 9.11
C TRP A 328 13.92 9.35 8.98
N PRO A 329 12.67 9.84 8.78
CA PRO A 329 11.55 8.94 8.61
C PRO A 329 11.77 8.07 7.37
N ASN A 330 11.40 6.79 7.44
CA ASN A 330 11.71 5.82 6.39
C ASN A 330 10.44 5.15 5.84
N GLY A 331 10.06 3.94 6.28
CA GLY A 331 8.81 3.33 5.85
C GLY A 331 7.59 4.07 6.36
N LEU A 332 6.52 4.04 5.57
CA LEU A 332 5.21 4.55 5.94
C LEU A 332 4.10 3.64 5.41
N ILE A 333 3.04 3.47 6.20
CA ILE A 333 1.81 2.78 5.82
C ILE A 333 0.60 3.54 6.35
N MET A 334 -0.57 3.26 5.78
CA MET A 334 -1.82 3.91 6.14
C MET A 334 -2.86 2.86 6.51
N ASP A 335 -3.74 3.19 7.46
CA ASP A 335 -4.93 2.39 7.74
C ASP A 335 -6.13 2.85 6.90
N ALA A 336 -7.26 2.14 6.99
CA ALA A 336 -8.47 2.47 6.24
C ALA A 336 -9.07 3.85 6.59
N LEU A 337 -8.70 4.42 7.74
CA LEU A 337 -9.20 5.72 8.23
C LEU A 337 -8.30 6.88 7.78
N GLY A 338 -7.25 6.62 7.01
CA GLY A 338 -6.30 7.64 6.56
C GLY A 338 -5.27 8.04 7.63
N THR A 339 -5.13 7.26 8.71
CA THR A 339 -4.08 7.49 9.71
C THR A 339 -2.76 6.93 9.22
N LEU A 340 -1.72 7.74 9.30
CA LEU A 340 -0.39 7.38 8.86
C LEU A 340 0.43 6.76 9.99
N TYR A 341 1.19 5.71 9.68
CA TYR A 341 2.17 5.10 10.56
C TYR A 341 3.54 5.22 9.92
N ILE A 342 4.52 5.72 10.67
CA ILE A 342 5.81 6.15 10.16
C ILE A 342 6.91 5.49 10.98
N ALA A 343 7.85 4.84 10.32
CA ALA A 343 9.09 4.42 10.94
C ALA A 343 9.99 5.65 11.11
N ASP A 344 10.06 6.18 12.32
CA ASP A 344 10.89 7.33 12.68
C ASP A 344 12.29 6.81 13.02
N ARG A 345 13.02 6.43 11.97
CA ARG A 345 14.18 5.52 12.01
C ARG A 345 15.22 5.89 13.05
N ASN A 346 15.69 7.13 13.04
CA ASN A 346 16.79 7.52 13.94
C ASN A 346 16.31 7.86 15.36
N ASN A 347 14.99 7.96 15.57
CA ASN A 347 14.38 8.02 16.89
C ASN A 347 13.95 6.63 17.40
N GLU A 348 14.22 5.55 16.65
CA GLU A 348 14.02 4.16 17.07
C GLU A 348 12.58 3.85 17.52
N ARG A 349 11.60 4.41 16.78
CA ARG A 349 10.18 4.32 17.13
C ARG A 349 9.28 4.29 15.89
N VAL A 350 8.05 3.83 16.08
CA VAL A 350 6.98 4.00 15.11
C VAL A 350 6.00 5.05 15.61
N MET A 351 5.74 6.05 14.77
CA MET A 351 4.82 7.15 15.04
C MET A 351 3.49 6.93 14.32
N ARG A 352 2.38 7.19 15.00
CA ARG A 352 1.05 7.32 14.40
C ARG A 352 0.69 8.79 14.25
N TRP A 353 0.15 9.17 13.10
CA TRP A 353 -0.24 10.54 12.77
C TRP A 353 -1.62 10.54 12.10
N SER A 354 -2.63 10.97 12.84
CA SER A 354 -4.00 11.07 12.32
C SER A 354 -4.14 12.24 11.35
N GLN A 355 -5.10 12.13 10.44
CA GLN A 355 -5.38 13.19 9.47
C GLN A 355 -5.65 14.52 10.16
N GLY A 356 -4.93 15.56 9.75
CA GLY A 356 -5.04 16.92 10.31
C GLY A 356 -4.39 17.11 11.69
N ALA A 357 -3.77 16.08 12.28
CA ALA A 357 -3.05 16.24 13.53
C ALA A 357 -1.80 17.12 13.36
N THR A 358 -1.48 17.91 14.38
CA THR A 358 -0.29 18.78 14.42
C THR A 358 0.95 18.08 15.00
N GLN A 359 0.76 16.92 15.62
CA GLN A 359 1.80 16.06 16.19
C GLN A 359 1.36 14.60 16.14
N GLY A 360 2.32 13.69 16.15
CA GLY A 360 2.05 12.25 16.23
C GLY A 360 2.03 11.70 17.65
N THR A 361 1.81 10.40 17.75
CA THR A 361 1.91 9.61 18.98
C THR A 361 2.78 8.39 18.75
N VAL A 362 3.67 8.06 19.69
CA VAL A 362 4.45 6.81 19.63
C VAL A 362 3.49 5.63 19.83
N VAL A 363 3.56 4.63 18.95
CA VAL A 363 2.74 3.39 19.07
C VAL A 363 3.53 2.19 19.56
N VAL A 364 4.79 2.05 19.11
CA VAL A 364 5.76 1.04 19.55
C VAL A 364 7.18 1.59 19.42
N GLY A 365 8.12 1.05 20.19
CA GLY A 365 9.51 1.53 20.25
C GLY A 365 9.67 2.80 21.07
N GLY A 366 10.77 3.54 20.88
CA GLY A 366 11.07 4.75 21.65
C GLY A 366 11.65 4.48 23.05
N HIS A 367 12.02 3.24 23.34
CA HIS A 367 12.66 2.82 24.60
C HIS A 367 14.18 2.77 24.51
N GLY A 368 14.75 3.64 23.67
CA GLY A 368 16.16 3.63 23.32
C GLY A 368 16.52 2.60 22.25
N ARG A 369 17.70 2.78 21.66
CA ARG A 369 18.28 1.88 20.68
C ARG A 369 18.67 0.56 21.35
N GLY A 370 18.22 -0.57 20.83
CA GLY A 370 18.57 -1.88 21.37
C GLY A 370 17.78 -3.04 20.77
N THR A 371 18.06 -4.25 21.26
CA THR A 371 17.51 -5.50 20.73
C THR A 371 16.47 -6.16 21.63
N ALA A 372 16.03 -5.49 22.70
CA ALA A 372 14.90 -5.95 23.50
C ALA A 372 13.59 -5.96 22.67
N ALA A 373 12.56 -6.66 23.16
CA ALA A 373 11.29 -6.83 22.44
C ALA A 373 10.53 -5.50 22.20
N ASN A 374 10.81 -4.47 22.99
CA ASN A 374 10.21 -3.13 22.87
C ASN A 374 11.20 -2.09 22.32
N GLN A 375 12.36 -2.52 21.79
CA GLN A 375 13.39 -1.66 21.24
C GLN A 375 13.64 -1.97 19.77
N PHE A 376 14.19 -0.97 19.07
CA PHE A 376 14.60 -1.08 17.67
C PHE A 376 16.04 -0.58 17.49
N VAL A 377 16.62 -0.96 16.37
CA VAL A 377 17.88 -0.45 15.82
C VAL A 377 17.67 -0.20 14.32
N GLY A 378 17.24 1.01 13.99
CA GLY A 378 16.88 1.48 12.66
C GLY A 378 15.64 0.79 12.08
N PRO A 379 14.42 1.06 12.59
CA PRO A 379 13.20 0.58 11.96
C PRO A 379 13.04 1.19 10.56
N VAL A 380 12.70 0.36 9.57
CA VAL A 380 12.58 0.77 8.16
C VAL A 380 11.21 0.45 7.60
N GLY A 381 10.98 -0.76 7.10
CA GLY A 381 9.73 -1.18 6.49
C GLY A 381 8.64 -1.42 7.53
N LEU A 382 7.41 -1.06 7.18
CA LEU A 382 6.21 -1.31 7.98
C LEU A 382 5.18 -2.07 7.13
N SER A 383 4.42 -2.96 7.75
CA SER A 383 3.23 -3.55 7.14
C SER A 383 2.19 -3.86 8.22
N PHE A 384 0.92 -3.84 7.84
CA PHE A 384 -0.14 -4.47 8.63
C PHE A 384 -0.48 -5.85 8.09
N ASP A 385 -1.03 -6.70 8.95
CA ASP A 385 -1.88 -7.82 8.50
C ASP A 385 -3.37 -7.43 8.56
N GLN A 386 -4.24 -8.32 8.07
CA GLN A 386 -5.70 -8.13 8.09
C GLN A 386 -6.32 -8.00 9.50
N HIS A 387 -5.59 -8.39 10.56
CA HIS A 387 -6.04 -8.25 11.95
C HIS A 387 -5.56 -6.93 12.58
N GLY A 388 -4.84 -6.10 11.82
CA GLY A 388 -4.25 -4.86 12.33
C GLY A 388 -2.98 -5.03 13.16
N ASN A 389 -2.36 -6.21 13.14
CA ASN A 389 -1.06 -6.40 13.76
C ASN A 389 0.00 -5.63 12.97
N LEU A 390 0.87 -4.92 13.67
CA LEU A 390 1.93 -4.12 13.06
C LEU A 390 3.21 -4.95 12.94
N TYR A 391 3.76 -5.04 11.73
CA TYR A 391 5.05 -5.64 11.43
C TYR A 391 6.06 -4.54 11.14
N VAL A 392 7.20 -4.62 11.82
CA VAL A 392 8.29 -3.62 11.71
C VAL A 392 9.58 -4.34 11.37
N VAL A 393 10.21 -3.93 10.28
CA VAL A 393 11.57 -4.37 9.94
C VAL A 393 12.55 -3.57 10.78
N ASP A 394 13.17 -4.25 11.74
CA ASP A 394 14.24 -3.73 12.59
C ASP A 394 15.57 -3.96 11.85
N SER A 395 15.91 -3.03 10.96
CA SER A 395 16.92 -3.21 9.89
C SER A 395 18.30 -3.58 10.45
N LEU A 396 18.82 -2.79 11.39
CA LEU A 396 20.12 -3.04 11.97
C LEU A 396 20.03 -4.08 13.11
N GLY A 397 18.83 -4.30 13.65
CA GLY A 397 18.52 -5.44 14.52
C GLY A 397 18.41 -6.77 13.77
N SER A 398 18.48 -6.79 12.43
CA SER A 398 18.45 -8.00 11.59
C SER A 398 17.25 -8.92 11.85
N ARG A 399 16.07 -8.34 12.09
CA ARG A 399 14.82 -9.07 12.39
C ARG A 399 13.58 -8.33 11.94
N VAL A 400 12.45 -9.03 11.86
CA VAL A 400 11.11 -8.44 11.78
C VAL A 400 10.37 -8.71 13.07
N GLN A 401 9.84 -7.65 13.69
CA GLN A 401 9.03 -7.74 14.90
C GLN A 401 7.55 -7.51 14.58
N ARG A 402 6.70 -8.40 15.08
CA ARG A 402 5.24 -8.27 15.04
C ARG A 402 4.73 -7.81 16.40
N PHE A 403 3.92 -6.77 16.41
CA PHE A 403 3.22 -6.25 17.57
C PHE A 403 1.73 -6.51 17.39
N SER A 404 1.12 -7.23 18.34
CA SER A 404 -0.30 -7.55 18.26
C SER A 404 -1.16 -6.38 18.73
N LEU A 405 -2.25 -6.12 18.01
CA LEU A 405 -3.28 -5.18 18.44
C LEU A 405 -3.98 -5.71 19.72
N VAL A 406 -4.28 -4.84 20.69
CA VAL A 406 -4.90 -5.19 22.00
C VAL A 406 -6.19 -4.48 22.29
#